data_AF-A0A833LMC1-F1
#
_entry.id   AF-A0A833LMC1-F1
#
_cell.length_a   1.000
_cell.length_b   1.000
_cell.length_c   1.000
_cell.angle_alpha   90.00
_cell.angle_beta   90.00
_cell.angle_gamma   90.00
#
_symmetry.space_group_name_H-M   'P 1'
#
loop_
_entity.id
_entity.type
_entity.pdbx_description
1 polymer ?
#
loop_
_entity_poly.entity_id
_entity_poly.type
_entity_poly.pdbx_seq_one_letter_code
_entity_poly.pdbx_strand_id
1 'polypeptide(L)'
;MDTWVVLLVAALGIATWVAYSGRREISRLTENIVILRHERDKAKTDISNLKADHANLVSAKDAEVEKIRGKMNALNKIIEERKMQFPWLATAIADFDELEAKKAASYLRNKKHPAFKAAQTVSEYGAKRRESERRLRLAQYRAEYYERLFPWILDYVGDDVPDSIVDQSGEEYVDNEDPAKHWLTKAEFESLTSSDKYQRALDNWKRRRKTNWEIGREYERYVGYLYETEGYRVDYTGAVEGFADMGRDIVARKTNELLVIQCKYWSSEKVIREKHVFQLFGTSLEYAYRLGLLAKQNQPSLFTNPIETIGVRPMLYTSTVLSDEARQAASTLGVLFFENAKISEYPVIKCNIAQRDGAKIYHMPFDQQYDRTKINADRGECFAYTVMQAERMGFRRAWRWRPEGTAG
;
A
#
# COMPACT_ATOMS: atom_id res chain seq x y z
N MET A 1 -42.46 119.02 26.20
CA MET A 1 -42.39 118.01 25.12
C MET A 1 -41.94 116.73 25.77
N ASP A 2 -42.89 115.83 25.96
CA ASP A 2 -42.87 114.84 27.02
C ASP A 2 -42.03 113.61 26.67
N THR A 3 -41.14 113.22 27.59
CA THR A 3 -40.27 112.04 27.56
C THR A 3 -41.01 110.73 27.25
N TRP A 4 -42.31 110.68 27.55
CA TRP A 4 -43.20 109.57 27.22
C TRP A 4 -43.39 109.33 25.72
N VAL A 5 -43.36 110.38 24.89
CA VAL A 5 -43.52 110.26 23.42
C VAL A 5 -42.30 109.57 22.79
N VAL A 6 -41.10 109.89 23.26
CA VAL A 6 -39.85 109.29 22.76
C VAL A 6 -39.75 107.81 23.14
N LEU A 7 -40.16 107.45 24.36
CA LEU A 7 -40.20 106.04 24.81
C LEU A 7 -41.23 105.22 24.04
N LEU A 8 -42.39 105.80 23.73
CA LEU A 8 -43.43 105.15 22.91
C LEU A 8 -42.96 104.87 21.48
N VAL A 9 -42.30 105.85 20.84
CA VAL A 9 -41.76 105.70 19.48
C VAL A 9 -40.63 104.66 19.45
N ALA A 10 -39.74 104.66 20.45
CA ALA A 10 -38.68 103.66 20.58
C ALA A 10 -39.25 102.24 20.81
N ALA A 11 -40.27 102.09 21.67
CA ALA A 11 -40.94 100.82 21.90
C ALA A 11 -41.65 100.30 20.63
N LEU A 12 -42.30 101.18 19.86
CA LEU A 12 -42.89 100.86 18.55
C LEU A 12 -41.84 100.46 17.51
N GLY A 13 -40.69 101.13 17.49
CA GLY A 13 -39.55 100.79 16.64
C GLY A 13 -38.96 99.40 16.98
N ILE A 14 -38.82 99.07 18.27
CA ILE A 14 -38.34 97.76 18.71
C ILE A 14 -39.38 96.67 18.39
N ALA A 15 -40.66 96.93 18.68
CA ALA A 15 -41.74 95.97 18.37
C ALA A 15 -41.86 95.68 16.87
N THR A 16 -41.72 96.70 16.01
CA THR A 16 -41.74 96.53 14.56
C THR A 16 -40.48 95.81 14.05
N TRP A 17 -39.30 96.10 14.60
CA TRP A 17 -38.06 95.39 14.24
C TRP A 17 -38.11 93.91 14.66
N VAL A 18 -38.60 93.60 15.86
CA VAL A 18 -38.81 92.21 16.33
C VAL A 18 -39.85 91.47 15.47
N ALA A 19 -40.94 92.14 15.10
CA ALA A 19 -41.93 91.55 14.19
C ALA A 19 -41.37 91.31 12.78
N TYR A 20 -40.52 92.21 12.28
CA TYR A 20 -39.88 92.09 10.97
C TYR A 20 -38.81 90.98 10.96
N SER A 21 -37.94 90.93 11.98
CA SER A 21 -36.92 89.89 12.11
C SER A 21 -37.56 88.50 12.30
N GLY A 22 -38.63 88.41 13.10
CA GLY A 22 -39.42 87.19 13.27
C GLY A 22 -40.06 86.72 11.96
N ARG A 23 -40.66 87.62 11.16
CA ARG A 23 -41.21 87.25 9.83
C ARG A 23 -40.15 86.76 8.87
N ARG A 24 -38.97 87.38 8.87
CA ARG A 24 -37.85 86.98 7.99
C ARG A 24 -37.33 85.58 8.35
N GLU A 25 -37.23 85.28 9.64
CA GLU A 25 -36.82 83.96 10.13
C GLU A 25 -37.87 82.89 9.80
N ILE A 26 -39.16 83.19 9.98
CA ILE A 26 -40.28 82.32 9.59
C ILE A 26 -40.24 82.03 8.08
N SER A 27 -39.98 83.03 7.24
CA SER A 27 -39.89 82.85 5.79
C SER A 27 -38.75 81.91 5.40
N ARG A 28 -37.56 82.07 6.01
CA ARG A 28 -36.41 81.17 5.80
C ARG A 28 -36.69 79.74 6.26
N LEU A 29 -37.30 79.58 7.44
CA LEU A 29 -37.69 78.26 7.95
C LEU A 29 -38.73 77.60 7.04
N THR A 30 -39.65 78.37 6.48
CA THR A 30 -40.66 77.87 5.54
C THR A 30 -40.02 77.37 4.25
N GLU A 31 -39.06 78.12 3.68
CA GLU A 31 -38.28 77.69 2.50
C GLU A 31 -37.50 76.41 2.77
N ASN A 32 -36.81 76.32 3.92
CA ASN A 32 -36.07 75.11 4.32
C ASN A 32 -36.99 73.90 4.48
N ILE A 33 -38.20 74.08 5.05
CA ILE A 33 -39.19 73.00 5.16
C ILE A 33 -39.62 72.49 3.79
N VAL A 34 -39.78 73.37 2.80
CA VAL A 34 -40.15 72.97 1.44
C VAL A 34 -39.03 72.15 0.80
N ILE A 35 -37.77 72.58 0.95
CA ILE A 35 -36.59 71.85 0.43
C ILE A 35 -36.49 70.47 1.09
N LEU A 36 -36.56 70.38 2.41
CA LEU A 36 -36.49 69.12 3.15
C LEU A 36 -37.65 68.16 2.80
N ARG A 37 -38.85 68.69 2.53
CA ARG A 37 -39.98 67.87 2.06
C ARG A 37 -39.68 67.27 0.69
N HIS A 38 -39.14 68.07 -0.23
CA HIS A 38 -38.77 67.59 -1.55
C HIS A 38 -37.67 66.50 -1.49
N GLU A 39 -36.63 66.71 -0.69
CA GLU A 39 -35.57 65.72 -0.48
C GLU A 39 -36.10 64.42 0.13
N ARG A 40 -36.99 64.52 1.12
CA ARG A 40 -37.64 63.35 1.73
C ARG A 40 -38.48 62.58 0.73
N ASP A 41 -39.23 63.27 -0.13
CA ASP A 41 -40.10 62.62 -1.11
C ASP A 41 -39.28 61.96 -2.23
N LYS A 42 -38.15 62.57 -2.61
CA LYS A 42 -37.14 61.93 -3.48
C LYS A 42 -36.55 60.68 -2.83
N ALA A 43 -36.08 60.77 -1.58
CA ALA A 43 -35.53 59.63 -0.84
C ALA A 43 -36.52 58.48 -0.69
N LYS A 44 -37.81 58.77 -0.46
CA LYS A 44 -38.88 57.75 -0.44
C LYS A 44 -39.02 57.02 -1.77
N THR A 45 -38.89 57.75 -2.87
CA THR A 45 -38.98 57.20 -4.22
C THR A 45 -37.78 56.30 -4.51
N ASP A 46 -36.57 56.74 -4.15
CA ASP A 46 -35.34 55.96 -4.29
C ASP A 46 -35.37 54.68 -3.47
N ILE A 47 -35.86 54.74 -2.22
CA ILE A 47 -36.05 53.54 -1.37
C ILE A 47 -37.05 52.57 -2.00
N SER A 48 -38.13 53.07 -2.60
CA SER A 48 -39.11 52.22 -3.28
C SER A 48 -38.50 51.48 -4.47
N ASN A 49 -37.69 52.19 -5.28
CA ASN A 49 -37.01 51.59 -6.42
C ASN A 49 -35.97 50.57 -5.98
N LEU A 50 -35.15 50.89 -4.98
CA LEU A 50 -34.16 49.94 -4.42
C LEU A 50 -34.81 48.67 -3.86
N LYS A 51 -35.99 48.78 -3.23
CA LYS A 51 -36.74 47.61 -2.77
C LYS A 51 -37.22 46.74 -3.91
N ALA A 52 -37.70 47.34 -5.01
CA ALA A 52 -38.12 46.62 -6.21
C ALA A 52 -36.92 45.91 -6.87
N ASP A 53 -35.79 46.59 -7.00
CA ASP A 53 -34.56 46.04 -7.57
C ASP A 53 -34.01 44.89 -6.72
N HIS A 54 -34.01 45.03 -5.40
CA HIS A 54 -33.61 43.96 -4.49
C HIS A 54 -34.54 42.75 -4.59
N ALA A 55 -35.85 42.94 -4.69
CA ALA A 55 -36.81 41.86 -4.86
C ALA A 55 -36.57 41.09 -6.17
N ASN A 56 -36.29 41.81 -7.26
CA ASN A 56 -35.95 41.21 -8.56
C ASN A 56 -34.62 40.45 -8.50
N LEU A 57 -33.61 41.00 -7.82
CA LEU A 57 -32.30 40.34 -7.65
C LEU A 57 -32.41 39.05 -6.83
N VAL A 58 -33.17 39.07 -5.74
CA VAL A 58 -33.43 37.89 -4.91
C VAL A 58 -34.17 36.83 -5.71
N SER A 59 -35.23 37.20 -6.44
CA SER A 59 -35.97 36.24 -7.27
C SER A 59 -35.09 35.62 -8.38
N ALA A 60 -34.20 36.40 -8.99
CA ALA A 60 -33.25 35.89 -9.98
C ALA A 60 -32.22 34.93 -9.35
N LYS A 61 -31.74 35.24 -8.14
CA LYS A 61 -30.81 34.39 -7.39
C LYS A 61 -31.47 33.09 -6.93
N ASP A 62 -32.71 33.13 -6.46
CA ASP A 62 -33.47 31.94 -6.06
C ASP A 62 -33.71 31.01 -7.25
N ALA A 63 -34.03 31.56 -8.43
CA ALA A 63 -34.15 30.78 -9.66
C ALA A 63 -32.82 30.13 -10.09
N GLU A 64 -31.69 30.82 -9.89
CA GLU A 64 -30.35 30.28 -10.16
C GLU A 64 -29.98 29.16 -9.16
N VAL A 65 -30.29 29.35 -7.88
CA VAL A 65 -30.09 28.36 -6.81
C VAL A 65 -30.91 27.10 -7.09
N GLU A 66 -32.18 27.24 -7.53
CA GLU A 66 -32.99 26.07 -7.87
C GLU A 66 -32.49 25.32 -9.10
N LYS A 67 -31.96 26.03 -10.10
CA LYS A 67 -31.30 25.40 -11.24
C LYS A 67 -30.06 24.61 -10.83
N ILE A 68 -29.27 25.14 -9.89
CA ILE A 68 -28.10 24.46 -9.33
C ILE A 68 -28.52 23.24 -8.50
N ARG A 69 -29.55 23.38 -7.65
CA ARG A 69 -30.09 22.31 -6.81
C ARG A 69 -30.66 21.17 -7.67
N GLY A 70 -31.38 21.49 -8.75
CA GLY A 70 -31.87 20.51 -9.72
C GLY A 70 -30.73 19.73 -10.41
N LYS A 71 -29.64 20.42 -10.78
CA LYS A 71 -28.44 19.77 -11.32
C LYS A 71 -27.75 18.88 -10.30
N MET A 72 -27.60 19.32 -9.06
CA MET A 72 -27.03 18.53 -7.97
C MET A 72 -27.85 17.27 -7.67
N ASN A 73 -29.18 17.38 -7.66
CA ASN A 73 -30.07 16.23 -7.45
C ASN A 73 -30.00 15.24 -8.61
N ALA A 74 -29.94 15.70 -9.86
CA ALA A 74 -29.72 14.82 -11.00
C ALA A 74 -28.34 14.13 -10.94
N LEU A 75 -27.30 14.85 -10.53
CA LEU A 75 -25.95 14.30 -10.36
C LEU A 75 -25.91 13.25 -9.24
N ASN A 76 -26.54 13.54 -8.10
CA ASN A 76 -26.61 12.62 -6.96
C ASN A 76 -27.41 11.37 -7.31
N LYS A 77 -28.51 11.49 -8.06
CA LYS A 77 -29.28 10.34 -8.54
C LYS A 77 -28.47 9.47 -9.50
N ILE A 78 -27.69 10.08 -10.40
CA ILE A 78 -26.74 9.36 -11.27
C ILE A 78 -25.65 8.67 -10.44
N ILE A 79 -25.16 9.27 -9.36
CA ILE A 79 -24.13 8.69 -8.49
C ILE A 79 -24.69 7.52 -7.66
N GLU A 80 -25.91 7.64 -7.13
CA GLU A 80 -26.58 6.60 -6.34
C GLU A 80 -26.98 5.39 -7.18
N GLU A 81 -27.47 5.60 -8.41
CA GLU A 81 -27.80 4.53 -9.35
C GLU A 81 -26.56 3.78 -9.88
N ARG A 82 -25.34 4.33 -9.70
CA ARG A 82 -24.08 3.84 -10.31
C ARG A 82 -23.07 3.20 -9.38
N LYS A 83 -23.45 2.86 -8.16
CA LYS A 83 -22.64 2.00 -7.27
C LYS A 83 -22.28 0.63 -7.87
N MET A 84 -22.70 0.31 -9.10
CA MET A 84 -22.50 -0.98 -9.78
C MET A 84 -21.64 -0.99 -11.05
N GLN A 85 -21.23 0.13 -11.70
CA GLN A 85 -20.50 0.01 -12.99
C GLN A 85 -19.42 1.09 -13.25
N PHE A 86 -18.25 0.90 -12.64
CA PHE A 86 -16.96 1.54 -12.98
C PHE A 86 -16.56 1.54 -14.49
N PRO A 87 -17.00 0.58 -15.35
CA PRO A 87 -16.65 0.58 -16.77
C PRO A 87 -17.17 1.78 -17.58
N TRP A 88 -18.34 2.32 -17.23
CA TRP A 88 -18.92 3.43 -18.00
C TRP A 88 -18.12 4.73 -17.80
N LEU A 89 -17.68 5.02 -16.57
CA LEU A 89 -16.90 6.23 -16.28
C LEU A 89 -15.51 6.18 -16.95
N ALA A 90 -14.84 5.02 -16.88
CA ALA A 90 -13.58 4.83 -17.60
C ALA A 90 -13.74 5.04 -19.11
N THR A 91 -14.85 4.59 -19.68
CA THR A 91 -15.17 4.72 -21.11
C THR A 91 -15.49 6.17 -21.48
N ALA A 92 -16.33 6.86 -20.70
CA ALA A 92 -16.71 8.25 -20.97
C ALA A 92 -15.51 9.22 -20.97
N ILE A 93 -14.59 9.05 -20.01
CA ILE A 93 -13.38 9.90 -19.96
C ILE A 93 -12.40 9.51 -21.09
N ALA A 94 -12.32 8.23 -21.47
CA ALA A 94 -11.51 7.81 -22.62
C ALA A 94 -12.09 8.33 -23.96
N ASP A 95 -13.41 8.38 -24.10
CA ASP A 95 -14.11 8.95 -25.26
C ASP A 95 -13.87 10.46 -25.37
N PHE A 96 -13.83 11.17 -24.24
CA PHE A 96 -13.51 12.61 -24.21
C PHE A 96 -12.12 12.89 -24.79
N ASP A 97 -11.09 12.17 -24.33
CA ASP A 97 -9.72 12.31 -24.85
C ASP A 97 -9.64 12.00 -26.35
N GLU A 98 -10.42 11.02 -26.83
CA GLU A 98 -10.51 10.69 -28.26
C GLU A 98 -11.15 11.82 -29.07
N LEU A 99 -12.20 12.46 -28.52
CA LEU A 99 -12.87 13.59 -29.16
C LEU A 99 -11.93 14.80 -29.29
N GLU A 100 -11.09 15.07 -28.30
CA GLU A 100 -10.06 16.11 -28.40
C GLU A 100 -9.04 15.81 -29.50
N ALA A 101 -8.56 14.56 -29.58
CA ALA A 101 -7.66 14.12 -30.65
C ALA A 101 -8.32 14.23 -32.03
N LYS A 102 -9.60 13.85 -32.17
CA LYS A 102 -10.38 14.02 -33.41
C LYS A 102 -10.53 15.49 -33.80
N LYS A 103 -10.75 16.38 -32.83
CA LYS A 103 -10.82 17.83 -33.06
C LYS A 103 -9.48 18.38 -33.56
N ALA A 104 -8.37 17.97 -32.94
CA ALA A 104 -7.03 18.34 -33.38
C ALA A 104 -6.71 17.80 -34.79
N ALA A 105 -7.07 16.54 -35.08
CA ALA A 105 -6.92 15.94 -36.40
C ALA A 105 -7.76 16.68 -37.47
N SER A 106 -9.01 17.04 -37.15
CA SER A 106 -9.89 17.80 -38.04
C SER A 106 -9.31 19.19 -38.35
N TYR A 107 -8.80 19.90 -37.35
CA TYR A 107 -8.09 21.17 -37.55
C TYR A 107 -6.87 21.00 -38.48
N LEU A 108 -6.06 19.97 -38.27
CA LEU A 108 -4.88 19.70 -39.09
C LEU A 108 -5.22 19.37 -40.55
N ARG A 109 -6.37 18.74 -40.82
CA ARG A 109 -6.87 18.48 -42.18
C ARG A 109 -7.37 19.74 -42.88
N ASN A 110 -7.99 20.65 -42.12
CA ASN A 110 -8.74 21.78 -42.68
C ASN A 110 -8.03 23.14 -42.60
N LYS A 111 -6.86 23.22 -41.95
CA LYS A 111 -6.06 24.46 -41.88
C LYS A 111 -5.60 24.91 -43.27
N LYS A 112 -5.26 26.21 -43.40
CA LYS A 112 -4.84 26.87 -44.66
C LYS A 112 -3.81 26.09 -45.51
N HIS A 113 -2.89 25.38 -44.85
CA HIS A 113 -1.98 24.42 -45.50
C HIS A 113 -2.19 23.03 -44.86
N PRO A 114 -3.07 22.18 -45.42
CA PRO A 114 -3.44 20.90 -44.81
C PRO A 114 -2.25 20.00 -44.48
N ALA A 115 -2.28 19.39 -43.29
CA ALA A 115 -1.26 18.45 -42.83
C ALA A 115 -1.86 17.05 -42.65
N PHE A 116 -2.19 16.39 -43.77
CA PHE A 116 -2.91 15.11 -43.77
C PHE A 116 -2.21 13.99 -42.99
N LYS A 117 -0.89 13.84 -43.17
CA LYS A 117 -0.11 12.82 -42.46
C LYS A 117 -0.12 13.05 -40.95
N ALA A 118 0.07 14.30 -40.51
CA ALA A 118 0.00 14.66 -39.10
C ALA A 118 -1.40 14.44 -38.52
N ALA A 119 -2.46 14.77 -39.26
CA ALA A 119 -3.83 14.51 -38.84
C ALA A 119 -4.14 13.01 -38.69
N GLN A 120 -3.65 12.18 -39.60
CA GLN A 120 -3.78 10.72 -39.51
C GLN A 120 -3.06 10.20 -38.26
N THR A 121 -1.81 10.60 -38.05
CA THR A 121 -1.02 10.23 -36.87
C THR A 121 -1.70 10.63 -35.56
N VAL A 122 -2.21 11.86 -35.46
CA VAL A 122 -2.94 12.34 -34.27
C VAL A 122 -4.21 11.52 -34.01
N SER A 123 -4.95 11.16 -35.06
CA SER A 123 -6.14 10.32 -34.94
C SER A 123 -5.81 8.90 -34.46
N GLU A 124 -4.76 8.29 -35.02
CA GLU A 124 -4.30 6.94 -34.64
C GLU A 124 -3.81 6.90 -33.19
N TYR A 125 -3.00 7.88 -32.77
CA TYR A 125 -2.56 7.99 -31.37
C TYR A 125 -3.72 8.29 -30.43
N GLY A 126 -4.72 9.08 -30.85
CA GLY A 126 -5.94 9.31 -30.09
C GLY A 126 -6.70 8.02 -29.79
N ALA A 127 -6.87 7.15 -30.79
CA ALA A 127 -7.53 5.85 -30.62
C ALA A 127 -6.74 4.91 -29.69
N LYS A 128 -5.40 4.83 -29.87
CA LYS A 128 -4.53 4.05 -28.98
C LYS A 128 -4.54 4.56 -27.55
N ARG A 129 -4.54 5.88 -27.36
CA ARG A 129 -4.65 6.52 -26.05
C ARG A 129 -5.98 6.19 -25.39
N ARG A 130 -7.11 6.31 -26.12
CA ARG A 130 -8.44 5.93 -25.62
C ARG A 130 -8.45 4.51 -25.05
N GLU A 131 -7.95 3.54 -25.81
CA GLU A 131 -7.95 2.14 -25.37
C GLU A 131 -7.06 1.93 -24.13
N SER A 132 -5.89 2.56 -24.12
CA SER A 132 -4.93 2.46 -23.00
C SER A 132 -5.48 3.12 -21.74
N GLU A 133 -6.05 4.31 -21.86
CA GLU A 133 -6.66 5.07 -20.77
C GLU A 133 -7.86 4.33 -20.18
N ARG A 134 -8.71 3.75 -21.04
CA ARG A 134 -9.85 2.92 -20.61
C ARG A 134 -9.36 1.71 -19.80
N ARG A 135 -8.33 1.01 -20.29
CA ARG A 135 -7.75 -0.15 -19.59
C ARG A 135 -7.12 0.24 -18.26
N LEU A 136 -6.34 1.33 -18.23
CA LEU A 136 -5.69 1.84 -17.03
C LEU A 136 -6.71 2.16 -15.95
N ARG A 137 -7.75 2.94 -16.28
CA ARG A 137 -8.79 3.32 -15.32
C ARG A 137 -9.59 2.13 -14.82
N LEU A 138 -9.92 1.18 -15.71
CA LEU A 138 -10.55 -0.09 -15.31
C LEU A 138 -9.69 -0.88 -14.33
N ALA A 139 -8.37 -0.94 -14.56
CA ALA A 139 -7.44 -1.62 -13.66
C ALA A 139 -7.34 -0.89 -12.31
N GLN A 140 -7.22 0.43 -12.31
CA GLN A 140 -7.20 1.26 -11.10
C GLN A 140 -8.48 1.07 -10.27
N TYR A 141 -9.66 1.15 -10.90
CA TYR A 141 -10.92 0.95 -10.20
C TYR A 141 -11.08 -0.46 -9.65
N ARG A 142 -10.59 -1.48 -10.37
CA ARG A 142 -10.57 -2.86 -9.86
C ARG A 142 -9.63 -3.01 -8.68
N ALA A 143 -8.43 -2.45 -8.75
CA ALA A 143 -7.47 -2.46 -7.65
C ALA A 143 -8.07 -1.78 -6.41
N GLU A 144 -8.60 -0.56 -6.55
CA GLU A 144 -9.24 0.16 -5.45
C GLU A 144 -10.47 -0.60 -4.89
N TYR A 145 -11.25 -1.23 -5.77
CA TYR A 145 -12.37 -2.07 -5.34
C TYR A 145 -11.90 -3.29 -4.54
N TYR A 146 -10.85 -3.97 -5.00
CA TYR A 146 -10.26 -5.09 -4.27
C TYR A 146 -9.61 -4.66 -2.97
N GLU A 147 -8.91 -3.53 -2.92
CA GLU A 147 -8.38 -2.93 -1.68
C GLU A 147 -9.50 -2.62 -0.68
N ARG A 148 -10.66 -2.12 -1.14
CA ARG A 148 -11.81 -1.86 -0.26
C ARG A 148 -12.50 -3.13 0.22
N LEU A 149 -12.68 -4.13 -0.65
CA LEU A 149 -13.28 -5.41 -0.28
C LEU A 149 -12.37 -6.23 0.64
N PHE A 150 -11.07 -6.14 0.40
CA PHE A 150 -10.04 -6.90 1.07
C PHE A 150 -8.97 -5.96 1.61
N PRO A 151 -9.25 -5.14 2.66
CA PRO A 151 -8.30 -4.14 3.17
C PRO A 151 -6.94 -4.71 3.57
N TRP A 152 -6.89 -5.99 3.96
CA TRP A 152 -5.66 -6.69 4.27
C TRP A 152 -4.74 -6.85 3.06
N ILE A 153 -5.23 -6.77 1.81
CA ILE A 153 -4.38 -6.82 0.60
C ILE A 153 -3.28 -5.76 0.67
N LEU A 154 -3.52 -4.60 1.30
CA LEU A 154 -2.53 -3.54 1.46
C LEU A 154 -1.29 -3.98 2.26
N ASP A 155 -1.42 -4.95 3.16
CA ASP A 155 -0.28 -5.54 3.87
C ASP A 155 0.61 -6.40 2.95
N TYR A 156 0.12 -6.71 1.74
CA TYR A 156 0.77 -7.52 0.71
C TYR A 156 1.09 -6.70 -0.55
N VAL A 157 1.02 -5.37 -0.50
CA VAL A 157 1.42 -4.48 -1.61
C VAL A 157 2.86 -4.00 -1.39
N GLY A 158 3.80 -4.40 -2.25
CA GLY A 158 5.20 -3.94 -2.20
C GLY A 158 6.22 -5.05 -2.47
N ASP A 159 7.41 -4.89 -1.90
CA ASP A 159 8.59 -5.76 -2.06
C ASP A 159 8.41 -7.21 -1.57
N ASP A 160 7.35 -7.48 -0.81
CA ASP A 160 7.13 -8.75 -0.11
C ASP A 160 6.27 -9.75 -0.93
N VAL A 161 5.88 -9.42 -2.16
CA VAL A 161 5.20 -10.33 -3.09
C VAL A 161 6.22 -11.16 -3.86
N PRO A 162 6.16 -12.51 -3.85
CA PRO A 162 7.01 -13.33 -4.70
C PRO A 162 6.83 -12.95 -6.17
N ASP A 163 7.93 -12.63 -6.84
CA ASP A 163 7.93 -12.33 -8.27
C ASP A 163 7.31 -13.48 -9.09
N SER A 164 7.39 -14.73 -8.63
CA SER A 164 6.73 -15.89 -9.28
C SER A 164 5.20 -15.84 -9.31
N ILE A 165 4.57 -15.01 -8.46
CA ILE A 165 3.12 -14.73 -8.51
C ILE A 165 2.82 -13.60 -9.50
N VAL A 166 3.78 -12.69 -9.70
CA VAL A 166 3.70 -11.53 -10.61
C VAL A 166 4.13 -11.90 -12.03
N ASP A 167 4.98 -12.92 -12.17
CA ASP A 167 5.52 -13.40 -13.43
C ASP A 167 4.46 -14.18 -14.20
N GLN A 168 3.82 -13.49 -15.15
CA GLN A 168 2.91 -14.09 -16.13
C GLN A 168 3.67 -14.77 -17.28
N SER A 169 5.02 -14.81 -17.26
CA SER A 169 5.76 -15.71 -18.14
C SER A 169 5.56 -17.13 -17.60
N GLY A 170 4.53 -17.79 -18.10
CA GLY A 170 4.16 -19.15 -17.73
C GLY A 170 5.22 -20.18 -18.14
N GLU A 171 6.38 -20.17 -17.49
CA GLU A 171 7.16 -21.39 -17.34
C GLU A 171 6.48 -22.20 -16.24
N GLU A 172 5.46 -22.97 -16.64
CA GLU A 172 4.96 -24.06 -15.81
C GLU A 172 6.16 -24.92 -15.40
N TYR A 173 6.40 -25.05 -14.09
CA TYR A 173 7.33 -26.04 -13.56
C TYR A 173 6.86 -27.41 -14.05
N VAL A 174 7.50 -27.94 -15.08
CA VAL A 174 7.27 -29.32 -15.52
C VAL A 174 7.89 -30.22 -14.47
N ASP A 175 7.05 -30.88 -13.66
CA ASP A 175 7.39 -31.73 -12.50
C ASP A 175 8.35 -32.91 -12.82
N ASN A 176 8.75 -33.07 -14.09
CA ASN A 176 9.60 -34.14 -14.61
C ASN A 176 11.00 -33.70 -15.09
N GLU A 177 11.39 -32.44 -14.93
CA GLU A 177 12.72 -31.96 -15.34
C GLU A 177 13.67 -31.71 -14.16
N ASP A 178 14.97 -32.01 -14.35
CA ASP A 178 16.00 -31.78 -13.32
C ASP A 178 16.09 -30.27 -13.02
N PRO A 179 15.81 -29.81 -11.78
CA PRO A 179 15.87 -28.40 -11.42
C PRO A 179 17.24 -27.75 -11.69
N ALA A 180 18.32 -28.54 -11.78
CA ALA A 180 19.64 -28.05 -12.17
C ALA A 180 19.68 -27.45 -13.59
N LYS A 181 18.77 -27.84 -14.50
CA LYS A 181 18.71 -27.33 -15.86
C LYS A 181 18.49 -25.82 -15.92
N HIS A 182 17.67 -25.26 -15.02
CA HIS A 182 17.41 -23.81 -14.98
C HIS A 182 18.66 -22.98 -14.68
N TRP A 183 19.72 -23.61 -14.18
CA TRP A 183 20.97 -22.95 -13.78
C TRP A 183 22.11 -23.20 -14.77
N LEU A 184 21.84 -23.84 -15.91
CA LEU A 184 22.84 -24.28 -16.86
C LEU A 184 22.38 -23.99 -18.29
N THR A 185 23.32 -23.67 -19.18
CA THR A 185 23.04 -23.70 -20.60
C THR A 185 22.85 -25.13 -21.09
N LYS A 186 22.17 -25.32 -22.23
CA LYS A 186 21.98 -26.65 -22.84
C LYS A 186 23.32 -27.38 -23.05
N ALA A 187 24.32 -26.67 -23.56
CA ALA A 187 25.66 -27.23 -23.79
C ALA A 187 26.35 -27.66 -22.48
N GLU A 188 26.27 -26.86 -21.42
CA GLU A 188 26.81 -27.22 -20.10
C GLU A 188 26.09 -28.44 -19.52
N PHE A 189 24.76 -28.49 -19.66
CA PHE A 189 23.97 -29.60 -19.14
C PHE A 189 24.29 -30.93 -19.83
N GLU A 190 24.57 -30.92 -21.13
CA GLU A 190 24.87 -32.12 -21.93
C GLU A 190 26.33 -32.59 -21.78
N SER A 191 27.28 -31.67 -21.61
CA SER A 191 28.72 -31.98 -21.64
C SER A 191 29.37 -32.25 -20.29
N LEU A 192 28.84 -31.68 -19.19
CA LEU A 192 29.47 -31.80 -17.87
C LEU A 192 29.18 -33.15 -17.19
N THR A 193 30.16 -33.64 -16.43
CA THR A 193 29.99 -34.79 -15.52
C THR A 193 28.93 -34.47 -14.46
N SER A 194 28.31 -35.48 -13.85
CA SER A 194 27.25 -35.25 -12.84
C SER A 194 27.70 -34.34 -11.70
N SER A 195 28.89 -34.56 -11.13
CA SER A 195 29.42 -33.72 -10.03
C SER A 195 29.67 -32.28 -10.50
N ASP A 196 30.38 -32.08 -11.62
CA ASP A 196 30.71 -30.74 -12.11
C ASP A 196 29.46 -29.97 -12.56
N LYS A 197 28.48 -30.67 -13.14
CA LYS A 197 27.18 -30.15 -13.53
C LYS A 197 26.44 -29.57 -12.34
N TYR A 198 26.30 -30.35 -11.27
CA TYR A 198 25.57 -29.90 -10.08
C TYR A 198 26.34 -28.82 -9.30
N GLN A 199 27.67 -28.88 -9.28
CA GLN A 199 28.48 -27.82 -8.69
C GLN A 199 28.32 -26.50 -9.48
N ARG A 200 28.39 -26.56 -10.82
CA ARG A 200 28.18 -25.38 -11.68
C ARG A 200 26.79 -24.78 -11.49
N ALA A 201 25.75 -25.62 -11.42
CA ALA A 201 24.38 -25.18 -11.14
C ALA A 201 24.29 -24.46 -9.77
N LEU A 202 24.95 -24.99 -8.74
CA LEU A 202 25.03 -24.33 -7.42
C LEU A 202 25.69 -22.95 -7.50
N ASP A 203 26.83 -22.88 -8.18
CA ASP A 203 27.61 -21.64 -8.29
C ASP A 203 26.82 -20.56 -9.04
N ASN A 204 26.11 -20.95 -10.11
CA ASN A 204 25.22 -20.06 -10.85
C ASN A 204 24.03 -19.59 -9.99
N TRP A 205 23.40 -20.50 -9.23
CA TRP A 205 22.34 -20.15 -8.28
C TRP A 205 22.83 -19.16 -7.21
N LYS A 206 24.03 -19.36 -6.66
CA LYS A 206 24.65 -18.44 -5.68
C LYS A 206 24.93 -17.06 -6.28
N ARG A 207 25.45 -17.00 -7.51
CA ARG A 207 25.91 -15.76 -8.16
C ARG A 207 24.78 -14.87 -8.69
N ARG A 208 23.63 -15.43 -9.04
CA ARG A 208 22.55 -14.62 -9.64
C ARG A 208 22.05 -13.54 -8.68
N ARG A 209 21.50 -12.47 -9.27
CA ARG A 209 20.70 -11.49 -8.52
C ARG A 209 19.40 -12.16 -8.06
N LYS A 210 19.16 -12.09 -6.75
CA LYS A 210 17.97 -12.66 -6.10
C LYS A 210 16.91 -11.59 -5.92
N THR A 211 15.66 -12.03 -5.90
CA THR A 211 14.50 -11.18 -5.57
C THR A 211 14.43 -10.96 -4.06
N ASN A 212 13.65 -9.98 -3.59
CA ASN A 212 13.50 -9.74 -2.15
C ASN A 212 12.91 -10.96 -1.43
N TRP A 213 11.96 -11.64 -2.05
CA TRP A 213 11.39 -12.88 -1.52
C TRP A 213 12.42 -14.01 -1.42
N GLU A 214 13.24 -14.20 -2.45
CA GLU A 214 14.31 -15.21 -2.44
C GLU A 214 15.35 -14.91 -1.36
N ILE A 215 15.69 -13.63 -1.16
CA ILE A 215 16.57 -13.18 -0.10
C ILE A 215 15.94 -13.48 1.28
N GLY A 216 14.64 -13.21 1.46
CA GLY A 216 13.90 -13.55 2.67
C GLY A 216 13.96 -15.05 2.98
N ARG A 217 13.61 -15.89 1.99
CA ARG A 217 13.68 -17.36 2.13
C ARG A 217 15.09 -17.87 2.40
N GLU A 218 16.12 -17.28 1.79
CA GLU A 218 17.51 -17.62 2.10
C GLU A 218 17.92 -17.20 3.51
N TYR A 219 17.42 -16.08 3.99
CA TYR A 219 17.66 -15.65 5.36
C TYR A 219 17.01 -16.61 6.36
N GLU A 220 15.78 -17.06 6.10
CA GLU A 220 15.13 -18.10 6.91
C GLU A 220 15.96 -19.39 6.92
N ARG A 221 16.43 -19.84 5.75
CA ARG A 221 17.31 -21.02 5.63
C ARG A 221 18.59 -20.87 6.44
N TYR A 222 19.21 -19.69 6.39
CA TYR A 222 20.42 -19.40 7.15
C TYR A 222 20.17 -19.44 8.66
N VAL A 223 19.13 -18.76 9.15
CA VAL A 223 18.78 -18.76 10.57
C VAL A 223 18.43 -20.17 11.02
N GLY A 224 17.65 -20.93 10.24
CA GLY A 224 17.33 -22.32 10.56
C GLY A 224 18.55 -23.23 10.59
N TYR A 225 19.51 -23.04 9.67
CA TYR A 225 20.79 -23.74 9.70
C TYR A 225 21.53 -23.54 11.02
N LEU A 226 21.58 -22.31 11.55
CA LEU A 226 22.23 -22.03 12.84
C LEU A 226 21.62 -22.90 13.95
N TYR A 227 20.29 -22.97 14.03
CA TYR A 227 19.60 -23.77 15.04
C TYR A 227 19.70 -25.29 14.77
N GLU A 228 19.70 -25.75 13.53
CA GLU A 228 19.97 -27.16 13.21
C GLU A 228 21.38 -27.56 13.69
N THR A 229 22.38 -26.68 13.55
CA THR A 229 23.74 -26.96 14.05
C THR A 229 23.87 -26.94 15.58
N GLU A 230 22.94 -26.29 16.28
CA GLU A 230 22.83 -26.33 17.75
C GLU A 230 21.99 -27.51 18.27
N GLY A 231 21.55 -28.40 17.37
CA GLY A 231 20.81 -29.61 17.67
C GLY A 231 19.31 -29.39 17.86
N TYR A 232 18.74 -28.31 17.34
CA TYR A 232 17.29 -28.15 17.28
C TYR A 232 16.70 -28.89 16.10
N ARG A 233 15.49 -29.43 16.28
CA ARG A 233 14.65 -29.83 15.15
C ARG A 233 13.95 -28.60 14.60
N VAL A 234 14.27 -28.21 13.37
CA VAL A 234 13.78 -26.99 12.74
C VAL A 234 12.67 -27.30 11.72
N ASP A 235 11.59 -26.53 11.77
CA ASP A 235 10.52 -26.46 10.78
C ASP A 235 10.61 -25.11 10.06
N TYR A 236 10.82 -25.13 8.74
CA TYR A 236 10.90 -23.95 7.87
C TYR A 236 9.50 -23.55 7.38
N THR A 237 8.66 -23.05 8.29
CA THR A 237 7.25 -22.74 8.01
C THR A 237 7.08 -21.63 6.98
N GLY A 238 7.88 -20.56 7.01
CA GLY A 238 7.84 -19.48 6.02
C GLY A 238 8.18 -19.99 4.61
N ALA A 239 9.30 -20.70 4.47
CA ALA A 239 9.73 -21.28 3.19
C ALA A 239 8.77 -22.34 2.61
N VAL A 240 7.93 -22.99 3.44
CA VAL A 240 6.99 -24.05 3.00
C VAL A 240 5.56 -23.55 2.82
N GLU A 241 5.07 -22.72 3.75
CA GLU A 241 3.67 -22.24 3.79
C GLU A 241 3.51 -20.83 3.21
N GLY A 242 4.62 -20.11 3.00
CA GLY A 242 4.62 -18.74 2.50
C GLY A 242 3.77 -17.84 3.39
N PHE A 243 2.81 -17.13 2.79
CA PHE A 243 1.93 -16.18 3.49
C PHE A 243 0.98 -16.80 4.52
N ALA A 244 0.80 -18.13 4.53
CA ALA A 244 -0.08 -18.80 5.47
C ALA A 244 0.58 -19.06 6.85
N ASP A 245 1.87 -18.77 6.99
CA ASP A 245 2.68 -19.03 8.18
C ASP A 245 2.30 -18.15 9.40
N MET A 246 1.55 -17.07 9.16
CA MET A 246 1.17 -16.03 10.12
C MET A 246 2.38 -15.23 10.66
N GLY A 247 3.49 -15.16 9.91
CA GLY A 247 4.73 -14.51 10.32
C GLY A 247 5.54 -15.31 11.34
N ARG A 248 5.44 -16.64 11.27
CA ARG A 248 6.24 -17.60 12.04
C ARG A 248 7.15 -18.29 11.05
N ASP A 249 8.22 -17.62 10.65
CA ASP A 249 9.03 -18.08 9.52
C ASP A 249 9.76 -19.40 9.85
N ILE A 250 10.19 -19.58 11.11
CA ILE A 250 10.86 -20.79 11.57
C ILE A 250 10.32 -21.21 12.94
N VAL A 251 10.14 -22.52 13.14
CA VAL A 251 9.88 -23.10 14.46
C VAL A 251 10.98 -24.09 14.81
N ALA A 252 11.75 -23.81 15.86
CA ALA A 252 12.85 -24.68 16.31
C ALA A 252 12.48 -25.34 17.64
N ARG A 253 12.71 -26.65 17.75
CA ARG A 253 12.30 -27.46 18.91
C ARG A 253 13.46 -28.24 19.50
N LYS A 254 13.56 -28.19 20.83
CA LYS A 254 14.40 -29.05 21.68
C LYS A 254 13.55 -29.56 22.84
N THR A 255 14.01 -30.56 23.59
CA THR A 255 13.21 -31.34 24.55
C THR A 255 12.25 -30.51 25.42
N ASN A 256 12.69 -29.36 25.95
CA ASN A 256 11.88 -28.47 26.79
C ASN A 256 11.82 -27.03 26.26
N GLU A 257 12.07 -26.83 24.96
CA GLU A 257 12.16 -25.49 24.39
C GLU A 257 11.56 -25.43 22.99
N LEU A 258 10.70 -24.45 22.79
CA LEU A 258 10.06 -24.11 21.52
C LEU A 258 10.43 -22.68 21.16
N LEU A 259 11.21 -22.51 20.11
CA LEU A 259 11.52 -21.19 19.55
C LEU A 259 10.55 -20.92 18.41
N VAL A 260 9.87 -19.77 18.46
CA VAL A 260 9.05 -19.28 17.35
C VAL A 260 9.77 -18.05 16.80
N ILE A 261 10.32 -18.19 15.60
CA ILE A 261 11.29 -17.24 15.06
C ILE A 261 10.68 -16.54 13.85
N GLN A 262 10.74 -15.20 13.84
CA GLN A 262 10.44 -14.37 12.69
C GLN A 262 11.72 -13.77 12.12
N CYS A 263 11.86 -13.81 10.81
CA CYS A 263 13.00 -13.35 10.04
C CYS A 263 12.59 -12.18 9.15
N LYS A 264 13.26 -11.04 9.27
CA LYS A 264 13.04 -9.84 8.45
C LYS A 264 14.34 -9.34 7.85
N TYR A 265 14.63 -9.78 6.62
CA TYR A 265 15.80 -9.34 5.88
C TYR A 265 15.47 -8.12 5.01
N TRP A 266 15.58 -6.93 5.60
CA TRP A 266 15.21 -5.67 4.97
C TRP A 266 16.42 -4.79 4.68
N SER A 267 16.23 -3.80 3.80
CA SER A 267 17.20 -2.71 3.57
C SER A 267 17.54 -2.02 4.89
N SER A 268 18.79 -1.57 5.04
CA SER A 268 19.28 -0.84 6.21
C SER A 268 18.57 0.50 6.45
N GLU A 269 17.88 1.04 5.44
CA GLU A 269 17.07 2.26 5.58
C GLU A 269 15.71 2.00 6.22
N LYS A 270 15.22 0.75 6.18
CA LYS A 270 13.96 0.36 6.82
C LYS A 270 14.20 0.11 8.30
N VAL A 271 13.18 0.37 9.11
CA VAL A 271 13.20 0.16 10.56
C VAL A 271 12.07 -0.76 10.95
N ILE A 272 12.35 -1.76 11.79
CA ILE A 272 11.32 -2.65 12.31
C ILE A 272 10.51 -1.91 13.38
N ARG A 273 9.20 -1.83 13.16
CA ARG A 273 8.24 -1.21 14.07
C ARG A 273 7.60 -2.22 15.02
N GLU A 274 7.05 -1.72 16.11
CA GLU A 274 6.41 -2.46 17.20
C GLU A 274 5.30 -3.42 16.74
N LYS A 275 4.64 -3.12 15.61
CA LYS A 275 3.63 -4.01 15.01
C LYS A 275 4.16 -5.43 14.76
N HIS A 276 5.42 -5.58 14.37
CA HIS A 276 6.02 -6.88 14.11
C HIS A 276 6.28 -7.66 15.40
N VAL A 277 6.67 -6.95 16.46
CA VAL A 277 6.84 -7.51 17.80
C VAL A 277 5.50 -8.00 18.34
N PHE A 278 4.45 -7.18 18.25
CA PHE A 278 3.10 -7.55 18.69
C PHE A 278 2.53 -8.74 17.91
N GLN A 279 2.73 -8.75 16.59
CA GLN A 279 2.33 -9.86 15.73
C GLN A 279 3.03 -11.15 16.15
N LEU A 280 4.37 -11.15 16.21
CA LEU A 280 5.15 -12.33 16.57
C LEU A 280 4.78 -12.85 17.97
N PHE A 281 4.65 -11.96 18.94
CA PHE A 281 4.22 -12.33 20.29
C PHE A 281 2.86 -13.04 20.27
N GLY A 282 1.86 -12.42 19.62
CA GLY A 282 0.50 -12.98 19.53
C GLY A 282 0.46 -14.32 18.80
N THR A 283 1.16 -14.45 17.68
CA THR A 283 1.16 -15.69 16.88
C THR A 283 1.95 -16.81 17.56
N SER A 284 2.95 -16.48 18.37
CA SER A 284 3.69 -17.44 19.20
C SER A 284 2.82 -18.01 20.32
N LEU A 285 2.05 -17.16 21.02
CA LEU A 285 1.09 -17.61 22.02
C LEU A 285 -0.01 -18.47 21.41
N GLU A 286 -0.55 -18.06 20.27
CA GLU A 286 -1.55 -18.82 19.52
C GLU A 286 -1.03 -20.22 19.14
N TYR A 287 0.21 -20.29 18.65
CA TYR A 287 0.86 -21.54 18.29
C TYR A 287 1.08 -22.45 19.50
N ALA A 288 1.59 -21.90 20.60
CA ALA A 288 1.77 -22.61 21.86
C ALA A 288 0.44 -23.19 22.39
N TYR A 289 -0.64 -22.42 22.27
CA TYR A 289 -1.98 -22.86 22.63
C TYR A 289 -2.47 -24.02 21.75
N ARG A 290 -2.27 -23.96 20.43
CA ARG A 290 -2.61 -25.08 19.52
C ARG A 290 -1.87 -26.36 19.85
N LEU A 291 -0.63 -26.26 20.33
CA LEU A 291 0.17 -27.42 20.75
C LEU A 291 -0.23 -27.95 22.15
N GLY A 292 -1.19 -27.33 22.82
CA GLY A 292 -1.61 -27.72 24.17
C GLY A 292 -0.61 -27.37 25.27
N LEU A 293 0.40 -26.54 24.97
CA LEU A 293 1.39 -26.08 25.95
C LEU A 293 0.79 -25.03 26.92
N LEU A 294 -0.33 -24.41 26.54
CA LEU A 294 -1.13 -23.48 27.33
C LEU A 294 -2.50 -24.07 27.65
N ALA A 295 -2.86 -24.20 28.94
CA ALA A 295 -4.19 -24.67 29.35
C ALA A 295 -5.25 -23.57 29.23
N LYS A 296 -6.43 -23.90 28.66
CA LYS A 296 -7.55 -22.97 28.43
C LYS A 296 -8.15 -22.38 29.72
N GLN A 297 -7.98 -23.07 30.86
CA GLN A 297 -8.57 -22.74 32.18
C GLN A 297 -7.60 -22.04 33.15
N ASN A 298 -6.29 -22.06 32.88
CA ASN A 298 -5.30 -21.20 33.53
C ASN A 298 -4.98 -20.08 32.56
N GLN A 299 -5.94 -19.18 32.29
CA GLN A 299 -5.63 -18.02 31.45
C GLN A 299 -4.45 -17.28 32.11
N PRO A 300 -3.25 -17.29 31.51
CA PRO A 300 -2.20 -16.42 31.99
C PRO A 300 -2.81 -15.02 31.88
N SER A 301 -2.75 -14.24 32.97
CA SER A 301 -3.04 -12.83 32.81
C SER A 301 -2.15 -12.30 31.68
N LEU A 302 -2.64 -11.30 30.92
CA LEU A 302 -1.84 -10.57 29.92
C LEU A 302 -0.47 -10.08 30.46
N PHE A 303 -0.27 -10.13 31.78
CA PHE A 303 0.86 -9.60 32.55
C PHE A 303 1.70 -10.67 33.26
N THR A 304 1.33 -11.95 33.20
CA THR A 304 2.20 -13.07 33.64
C THR A 304 2.84 -13.64 32.41
N ASN A 305 4.10 -13.30 32.16
CA ASN A 305 4.81 -13.67 30.93
C ASN A 305 4.85 -15.20 30.75
N PRO A 306 4.02 -15.79 29.86
CA PRO A 306 3.89 -17.24 29.73
C PRO A 306 5.15 -17.90 29.14
N ILE A 307 5.98 -17.09 28.49
CA ILE A 307 7.21 -17.49 27.77
C ILE A 307 8.21 -18.15 28.73
N GLU A 308 8.30 -17.67 29.97
CA GLU A 308 9.22 -18.21 30.98
C GLU A 308 8.73 -19.52 31.60
N THR A 309 7.41 -19.71 31.72
CA THR A 309 6.80 -20.86 32.40
C THR A 309 6.51 -22.04 31.47
N ILE A 310 6.44 -21.81 30.15
CA ILE A 310 5.94 -22.78 29.17
C ILE A 310 7.03 -23.21 28.18
N GLY A 311 8.20 -22.57 28.23
CA GLY A 311 9.34 -22.90 27.37
C GLY A 311 9.15 -22.47 25.91
N VAL A 312 8.27 -21.50 25.65
CA VAL A 312 8.06 -20.93 24.30
C VAL A 312 8.75 -19.58 24.23
N ARG A 313 9.68 -19.38 23.29
CA ARG A 313 10.44 -18.13 23.13
C ARG A 313 10.21 -17.53 21.74
N PRO A 314 9.49 -16.40 21.63
CA PRO A 314 9.44 -15.62 20.41
C PRO A 314 10.77 -14.91 20.16
N MET A 315 11.28 -15.00 18.93
CA MET A 315 12.57 -14.40 18.53
C MET A 315 12.45 -13.69 17.20
N LEU A 316 12.93 -12.45 17.11
CA LEU A 316 12.92 -11.63 15.91
C LEU A 316 14.35 -11.43 15.41
N TYR A 317 14.65 -11.95 14.22
CA TYR A 317 15.91 -11.76 13.52
C TYR A 317 15.75 -10.73 12.42
N THR A 318 16.63 -9.73 12.35
CA THR A 318 16.60 -8.75 11.28
C THR A 318 17.98 -8.26 10.84
N SER A 319 18.12 -7.98 9.55
CA SER A 319 19.33 -7.39 8.96
C SER A 319 19.45 -5.89 9.19
N THR A 320 18.40 -5.25 9.72
CA THR A 320 18.35 -3.82 10.07
C THR A 320 18.14 -3.64 11.57
N VAL A 321 17.62 -2.49 11.98
CA VAL A 321 17.38 -2.11 13.37
C VAL A 321 15.88 -2.02 13.69
N LEU A 322 15.56 -2.18 14.97
CA LEU A 322 14.26 -1.90 15.57
C LEU A 322 14.16 -0.41 15.93
N SER A 323 12.94 0.14 15.95
CA SER A 323 12.69 1.43 16.58
C SER A 323 12.80 1.33 18.10
N ASP A 324 12.96 2.47 18.78
CA ASP A 324 13.07 2.48 20.25
C ASP A 324 11.79 1.93 20.90
N GLU A 325 10.62 2.24 20.34
CA GLU A 325 9.33 1.70 20.78
C GLU A 325 9.26 0.19 20.57
N ALA A 326 9.78 -0.33 19.45
CA ALA A 326 9.82 -1.75 19.17
C ALA A 326 10.74 -2.50 20.15
N ARG A 327 11.92 -1.94 20.48
CA ARG A 327 12.82 -2.52 21.51
C ARG A 327 12.15 -2.53 22.88
N GLN A 328 11.47 -1.44 23.26
CA GLN A 328 10.74 -1.37 24.53
C GLN A 328 9.60 -2.39 24.58
N ALA A 329 8.82 -2.51 23.51
CA ALA A 329 7.77 -3.51 23.38
C ALA A 329 8.34 -4.94 23.49
N ALA A 330 9.43 -5.23 22.79
CA ALA A 330 10.07 -6.53 22.80
C ALA A 330 10.57 -6.93 24.19
N SER A 331 11.23 -5.99 24.89
CA SER A 331 11.66 -6.18 26.27
C SER A 331 10.48 -6.40 27.22
N THR A 332 9.40 -5.65 27.06
CA THR A 332 8.19 -5.77 27.89
C THR A 332 7.49 -7.12 27.71
N LEU A 333 7.43 -7.60 26.46
CA LEU A 333 6.72 -8.82 26.08
C LEU A 333 7.61 -10.08 26.14
N GLY A 334 8.90 -9.94 26.46
CA GLY A 334 9.84 -11.06 26.44
C GLY A 334 10.14 -11.63 25.05
N VAL A 335 10.03 -10.80 24.01
CA VAL A 335 10.45 -11.14 22.65
C VAL A 335 11.94 -10.87 22.51
N LEU A 336 12.72 -11.90 22.21
CA LEU A 336 14.15 -11.75 21.93
C LEU A 336 14.34 -11.15 20.55
N PHE A 337 15.37 -10.32 20.36
CA PHE A 337 15.64 -9.71 19.05
C PHE A 337 17.13 -9.67 18.74
N PHE A 338 17.45 -9.78 17.44
CA PHE A 338 18.80 -9.76 16.89
C PHE A 338 18.83 -8.77 15.73
N GLU A 339 19.38 -7.58 16.01
CA GLU A 339 19.56 -6.51 15.02
C GLU A 339 20.85 -6.70 14.21
N ASN A 340 20.86 -6.18 12.98
CA ASN A 340 22.01 -6.27 12.07
C ASN A 340 22.52 -7.70 11.83
N ALA A 341 21.66 -8.71 12.04
CA ALA A 341 21.95 -10.11 11.77
C ALA A 341 21.94 -10.33 10.25
N LYS A 342 23.12 -10.35 9.65
CA LYS A 342 23.30 -10.56 8.21
C LYS A 342 23.61 -12.02 7.90
N ILE A 343 23.23 -12.46 6.70
CA ILE A 343 23.63 -13.79 6.20
C ILE A 343 25.15 -13.83 6.12
N SER A 344 25.72 -14.86 6.72
CA SER A 344 27.14 -15.21 6.54
C SER A 344 27.27 -16.40 5.62
N GLU A 345 28.47 -16.66 5.11
CA GLU A 345 28.71 -17.83 4.28
C GLU A 345 28.44 -19.12 5.09
N TYR A 346 27.61 -20.00 4.54
CA TYR A 346 27.22 -21.25 5.18
C TYR A 346 27.03 -22.38 4.15
N PRO A 347 27.14 -23.65 4.57
CA PRO A 347 26.94 -24.79 3.67
C PRO A 347 25.45 -24.95 3.36
N VAL A 348 25.10 -24.87 2.06
CA VAL A 348 23.71 -24.88 1.60
C VAL A 348 23.25 -26.23 1.06
N ILE A 349 24.10 -27.24 0.97
CA ILE A 349 23.69 -28.58 0.53
C ILE A 349 23.25 -29.38 1.75
N LYS A 350 22.00 -29.87 1.76
CA LYS A 350 21.46 -30.68 2.85
C LYS A 350 21.68 -32.17 2.54
N CYS A 351 22.45 -32.87 3.36
CA CYS A 351 22.74 -34.29 3.23
C CYS A 351 21.92 -35.08 4.25
N ASN A 352 20.86 -35.76 3.81
CA ASN A 352 19.93 -36.50 4.67
C ASN A 352 19.97 -38.01 4.43
N ILE A 353 19.53 -38.78 5.42
CA ILE A 353 19.43 -40.23 5.36
C ILE A 353 17.94 -40.58 5.39
N ALA A 354 17.45 -41.06 4.25
CA ALA A 354 16.03 -41.39 4.07
C ALA A 354 15.58 -42.43 5.13
N GLN A 355 14.48 -42.14 5.81
CA GLN A 355 13.98 -43.01 6.88
C GLN A 355 13.48 -44.37 6.39
N ARG A 356 13.03 -44.44 5.13
CA ARG A 356 12.43 -45.65 4.55
C ARG A 356 13.45 -46.74 4.23
N ASP A 357 14.58 -46.37 3.64
CA ASP A 357 15.56 -47.30 3.06
C ASP A 357 17.01 -47.00 3.47
N GLY A 358 17.25 -45.98 4.30
CA GLY A 358 18.59 -45.58 4.72
C GLY A 358 19.42 -44.93 3.61
N ALA A 359 18.80 -44.56 2.47
CA ALA A 359 19.54 -43.96 1.37
C ALA A 359 20.14 -42.60 1.78
N LYS A 360 21.44 -42.43 1.57
CA LYS A 360 22.15 -41.16 1.71
C LYS A 360 21.88 -40.27 0.50
N ILE A 361 21.13 -39.20 0.70
CA ILE A 361 20.68 -38.29 -0.36
C ILE A 361 21.14 -36.87 -0.03
N TYR A 362 21.62 -36.12 -1.03
CA TYR A 362 21.83 -34.68 -0.88
C TYR A 362 20.84 -33.86 -1.72
N HIS A 363 20.36 -32.78 -1.10
CA HIS A 363 19.42 -31.82 -1.65
C HIS A 363 20.11 -30.47 -1.87
N MET A 364 19.88 -29.91 -3.05
CA MET A 364 20.34 -28.60 -3.48
C MET A 364 19.30 -27.54 -3.10
N PRO A 365 19.69 -26.27 -2.88
CA PRO A 365 18.78 -25.22 -2.42
C PRO A 365 17.61 -24.89 -3.37
N PHE A 366 17.69 -25.36 -4.62
CA PHE A 366 16.65 -25.23 -5.65
C PHE A 366 15.83 -26.52 -5.84
N ASP A 367 15.99 -27.53 -4.99
CA ASP A 367 15.16 -28.73 -5.03
C ASP A 367 13.80 -28.52 -4.38
N GLN A 368 12.79 -29.18 -4.93
CA GLN A 368 11.42 -29.17 -4.42
C GLN A 368 11.30 -29.60 -2.95
N GLN A 369 12.10 -30.58 -2.51
CA GLN A 369 12.05 -31.10 -1.13
C GLN A 369 13.03 -30.40 -0.17
N TYR A 370 13.80 -29.41 -0.63
CA TYR A 370 14.89 -28.84 0.17
C TYR A 370 14.44 -28.26 1.52
N ASP A 371 13.37 -27.48 1.54
CA ASP A 371 12.88 -26.84 2.78
C ASP A 371 12.12 -27.80 3.69
N ARG A 372 11.63 -28.92 3.14
CA ARG A 372 10.99 -30.01 3.90
C ARG A 372 12.01 -30.97 4.50
N THR A 373 13.18 -31.09 3.87
CA THR A 373 14.29 -31.90 4.38
C THR A 373 14.92 -31.20 5.59
N LYS A 374 14.96 -31.91 6.71
CA LYS A 374 15.56 -31.49 7.98
C LYS A 374 16.84 -32.29 8.20
N ILE A 375 17.83 -31.66 8.81
CA ILE A 375 19.11 -32.30 9.13
C ILE A 375 19.11 -32.72 10.59
N ASN A 376 19.36 -34.01 10.82
CA ASN A 376 19.58 -34.58 12.14
C ASN A 376 21.01 -35.12 12.27
N ALA A 377 21.86 -34.36 12.94
CA ALA A 377 23.26 -34.71 13.18
C ALA A 377 23.44 -36.07 13.87
N ASP A 378 22.54 -36.45 14.79
CA ASP A 378 22.60 -37.73 15.52
C ASP A 378 22.46 -38.95 14.60
N ARG A 379 21.90 -38.76 13.40
CA ARG A 379 21.74 -39.82 12.39
C ARG A 379 22.90 -39.84 11.39
N GLY A 380 23.88 -38.95 11.52
CA GLY A 380 24.94 -38.74 10.53
C GLY A 380 24.49 -37.93 9.31
N GLU A 381 23.39 -37.19 9.42
CA GLU A 381 22.97 -36.19 8.43
C GLU A 381 23.78 -34.91 8.65
N CYS A 382 24.06 -34.16 7.58
CA CYS A 382 24.95 -33.00 7.67
C CYS A 382 24.69 -31.98 6.55
N PHE A 383 25.43 -30.88 6.61
CA PHE A 383 25.50 -29.91 5.52
C PHE A 383 26.83 -30.03 4.77
N ALA A 384 26.83 -29.66 3.49
CA ALA A 384 28.03 -29.57 2.67
C ALA A 384 28.12 -28.24 1.90
N TYR A 385 29.35 -27.76 1.72
CA TYR A 385 29.66 -26.56 0.92
C TYR A 385 29.68 -26.84 -0.58
N THR A 386 30.09 -28.05 -0.96
CA THR A 386 30.29 -28.46 -2.35
C THR A 386 29.67 -29.83 -2.62
N VAL A 387 29.30 -30.06 -3.87
CA VAL A 387 28.79 -31.36 -4.33
C VAL A 387 29.82 -32.45 -4.08
N MET A 388 31.09 -32.17 -4.38
CA MET A 388 32.19 -33.10 -4.12
C MET A 388 32.31 -33.47 -2.63
N GLN A 389 32.08 -32.53 -1.70
CA GLN A 389 32.09 -32.84 -0.27
C GLN A 389 30.95 -33.80 0.10
N ALA A 390 29.73 -33.56 -0.40
CA ALA A 390 28.58 -34.43 -0.14
C ALA A 390 28.81 -35.86 -0.71
N GLU A 391 29.32 -35.96 -1.94
CA GLU A 391 29.58 -37.23 -2.60
C GLU A 391 30.69 -38.03 -1.91
N ARG A 392 31.75 -37.37 -1.44
CA ARG A 392 32.80 -38.03 -0.63
C ARG A 392 32.28 -38.58 0.70
N MET A 393 31.23 -37.98 1.27
CA MET A 393 30.54 -38.49 2.46
C MET A 393 29.56 -39.65 2.14
N GLY A 394 29.45 -40.02 0.86
CA GLY A 394 28.63 -41.12 0.36
C GLY A 394 27.19 -40.74 0.05
N PHE A 395 26.88 -39.44 -0.05
CA PHE A 395 25.54 -38.97 -0.44
C PHE A 395 25.44 -38.85 -1.95
N ARG A 396 24.33 -39.32 -2.51
CA ARG A 396 24.00 -39.14 -3.94
C ARG A 396 22.96 -38.05 -4.12
N ARG A 397 22.86 -37.51 -5.33
CA ARG A 397 21.84 -36.51 -5.71
C ARG A 397 20.41 -37.01 -5.42
N ALA A 398 19.55 -36.11 -4.92
CA ALA A 398 18.12 -36.36 -4.72
C ALA A 398 17.38 -36.62 -6.03
N TRP A 399 17.60 -35.75 -7.02
CA TRP A 399 17.06 -35.95 -8.36
C TRP A 399 17.68 -37.20 -9.00
N ARG A 400 16.84 -38.17 -9.35
CA ARG A 400 17.25 -39.33 -10.16
C ARG A 400 16.91 -39.00 -11.60
N TRP A 401 17.93 -38.81 -12.43
CA TRP A 401 17.72 -38.75 -13.88
C TRP A 401 17.04 -40.06 -14.33
N ARG A 402 15.82 -39.94 -14.86
CA ARG A 402 15.17 -41.04 -15.58
C ARG A 402 15.46 -40.81 -17.06
N PRO A 403 16.12 -41.74 -17.77
CA PRO A 403 16.12 -41.70 -19.21
C PRO A 403 14.67 -41.71 -19.69
N GLU A 404 14.31 -40.83 -20.62
CA GLU A 404 13.05 -40.96 -21.35
C GLU A 404 12.95 -42.38 -21.92
N GLY A 405 11.94 -43.15 -21.49
CA GLY A 405 11.70 -44.50 -22.01
C GLY A 405 11.61 -45.66 -21.02
N THR A 406 11.52 -45.43 -19.70
CA THR A 406 11.09 -46.50 -18.77
C THR A 406 9.78 -46.11 -18.08
N ALA A 407 8.70 -46.25 -18.84
CA ALA A 407 7.38 -46.47 -18.26
C ALA A 407 7.41 -47.87 -17.61
N GLY A 408 7.27 -47.91 -16.29
CA GLY A 408 7.00 -49.12 -15.52
C GLY A 408 5.59 -49.08 -14.99
#